data_AF-A0AAW1DNR8-F1
#
_entry.id   AF-A0AAW1DNR8-F1
#
_cell.length_a   1.000
_cell.length_b   1.000
_cell.length_c   1.000
_cell.angle_alpha   90.00
_cell.angle_beta   90.00
_cell.angle_gamma   90.00
#
_symmetry.space_group_name_H-M   'P 1'
#
loop_
_entity.id
_entity.type
_entity.pdbx_description
1 polymer ?
#
loop_
_entity_poly.entity_id
_entity_poly.type
_entity_poly.pdbx_seq_one_letter_code
_entity_poly.pdbx_strand_id
1 'polypeptide(L)'
;MVCRLVGPFHNKIEWCVIMELNDTFNFSLTEAYRILIEHSHADHNVDPITEAILIAVYGLLIVIGISANLIVSFVVARRPQMHTARNLYIVNLTVSDMTLCLVCMPFTLVSILRRQWTMGTVLCKMVPALQGTNIMVSIGTITVIALDRYFTIVRGQDSATTRRRVIISIALVWFFSFLATLPVVFYQVLFIYIS
;
A
#
# COMPACT_ATOMS: atom_id res chain seq x y z
N MET A 1 4.89 -11.29 9.18
CA MET A 1 3.79 -11.89 8.39
C MET A 1 4.39 -13.10 7.68
N VAL A 2 3.99 -14.31 8.02
CA VAL A 2 4.65 -15.55 7.54
C VAL A 2 3.82 -16.11 6.40
N CYS A 3 4.37 -16.13 5.19
CA CYS A 3 3.80 -16.85 4.06
C CYS A 3 4.08 -18.35 4.27
N ARG A 4 3.08 -19.12 4.72
CA ARG A 4 3.20 -20.57 4.95
C ARG A 4 2.52 -21.30 3.79
N LEU A 5 3.31 -22.00 2.97
CA LEU A 5 2.78 -22.95 2.00
C LEU A 5 2.38 -24.23 2.75
N VAL A 6 1.08 -24.54 2.79
CA VAL A 6 0.59 -25.84 3.26
C VAL A 6 0.43 -26.72 2.03
N GLY A 7 1.30 -27.72 1.88
CA GLY A 7 1.20 -28.78 0.88
C GLY A 7 1.69 -30.10 1.49
N PRO A 8 0.96 -31.22 1.30
CA PRO A 8 1.43 -32.51 1.76
C PRO A 8 2.53 -33.01 0.81
N PHE A 9 3.36 -33.93 1.31
CA PHE A 9 4.46 -34.64 0.61
C PHE A 9 5.88 -34.11 0.83
N HIS A 10 6.49 -34.74 1.84
CA HIS A 10 7.81 -35.37 1.82
C HIS A 10 8.59 -35.26 0.49
N ASN A 11 9.82 -34.74 0.64
CA ASN A 11 10.97 -34.86 -0.27
C ASN A 11 10.94 -34.12 -1.61
N LYS A 12 11.93 -33.21 -1.70
CA LYS A 12 12.78 -32.84 -2.84
C LYS A 12 12.77 -31.35 -3.17
N ILE A 13 13.94 -30.79 -2.85
CA ILE A 13 14.68 -29.72 -3.53
C ILE A 13 14.37 -29.74 -5.04
N GLU A 14 13.34 -29.03 -5.52
CA GLU A 14 13.17 -28.70 -6.96
C GLU A 14 11.94 -27.81 -7.30
N TRP A 15 11.72 -26.68 -6.61
CA TRP A 15 10.58 -25.79 -6.97
C TRP A 15 10.92 -24.30 -7.11
N CYS A 16 12.14 -23.96 -7.54
CA CYS A 16 12.45 -22.58 -7.93
C CYS A 16 12.01 -22.23 -9.36
N VAL A 17 11.62 -23.19 -10.18
CA VAL A 17 11.25 -22.94 -11.59
C VAL A 17 10.12 -23.88 -11.99
N ILE A 18 8.87 -23.46 -11.81
CA ILE A 18 7.80 -23.55 -12.83
C ILE A 18 6.63 -22.68 -12.35
N MET A 19 6.25 -21.82 -13.28
CA MET A 19 5.32 -20.73 -13.22
C MET A 19 4.00 -21.27 -13.78
N GLU A 20 2.94 -21.39 -12.97
CA GLU A 20 1.58 -21.39 -13.54
C GLU A 20 1.09 -19.94 -13.57
N LEU A 21 1.18 -19.36 -14.76
CA LEU A 21 0.70 -18.03 -15.16
C LEU A 21 -0.82 -17.82 -14.99
N ASN A 22 -1.57 -18.83 -14.51
CA ASN A 22 -3.04 -18.80 -14.44
C ASN A 22 -3.59 -18.44 -13.04
N ASP A 23 -2.79 -18.60 -11.97
CA ASP A 23 -3.20 -18.28 -10.59
C ASP A 23 -2.67 -16.93 -10.08
N THR A 24 -1.95 -16.18 -10.91
CA THR A 24 -1.29 -14.92 -10.52
C THR A 24 -2.24 -13.73 -10.35
N PHE A 25 -3.44 -13.77 -10.92
CA PHE A 25 -4.45 -12.70 -10.87
C PHE A 25 -5.87 -13.20 -10.53
N ASN A 26 -6.01 -14.32 -9.82
CA ASN A 26 -7.32 -14.90 -9.50
C ASN A 26 -7.98 -14.28 -8.25
N PHE A 27 -7.75 -12.99 -7.98
CA PHE A 27 -8.42 -12.26 -6.90
C PHE A 27 -9.44 -11.26 -7.46
N SER A 28 -10.58 -11.79 -7.89
CA SER A 28 -11.76 -11.00 -8.21
C SER A 28 -12.39 -10.43 -6.92
N LEU A 29 -13.12 -9.31 -7.00
CA LEU A 29 -13.99 -8.81 -5.93
C LEU A 29 -14.93 -9.90 -5.39
N THR A 30 -15.30 -10.87 -6.24
CA THR A 30 -16.09 -12.04 -5.87
C THR A 30 -15.35 -12.97 -4.91
N GLU A 31 -14.04 -13.12 -5.04
CA GLU A 31 -13.23 -13.97 -4.16
C GLU A 31 -12.92 -13.25 -2.85
N ALA A 32 -12.72 -11.93 -2.89
CA ALA A 32 -12.69 -11.09 -1.70
C ALA A 32 -13.98 -11.21 -0.87
N TYR A 33 -15.13 -11.16 -1.55
CA TYR A 33 -16.44 -11.32 -0.93
C TYR A 33 -16.66 -12.73 -0.38
N ARG A 34 -16.24 -13.78 -1.12
CA ARG A 34 -16.29 -15.17 -0.64
C ARG A 34 -15.44 -15.39 0.60
N ILE A 35 -14.25 -14.79 0.67
CA ILE A 35 -13.39 -14.88 1.85
C ILE A 35 -13.99 -14.17 3.06
N LEU A 36 -14.66 -13.02 2.86
CA LEU A 36 -15.40 -12.35 3.93
C LEU A 36 -16.56 -13.21 4.44
N ILE A 37 -17.31 -13.85 3.54
CA ILE A 37 -18.40 -14.77 3.91
C ILE A 37 -17.86 -16.03 4.60
N GLU A 38 -16.80 -16.64 4.07
CA GLU A 38 -16.25 -17.86 4.63
C GLU A 38 -15.59 -17.61 6.00
N HIS A 39 -15.00 -16.43 6.20
CA HIS A 39 -14.53 -16.01 7.52
C HIS A 39 -15.69 -15.82 8.52
N SER A 40 -16.88 -15.41 8.06
CA SER A 40 -18.09 -15.39 8.89
C SER A 40 -18.55 -16.79 9.34
N HIS A 41 -18.07 -17.87 8.70
CA HIS A 41 -18.50 -19.25 8.95
C HIS A 41 -17.41 -20.16 9.56
N ALA A 42 -16.15 -19.73 9.58
CA ALA A 42 -15.04 -20.54 10.08
C ALA A 42 -14.84 -20.38 11.60
N ASP A 43 -14.72 -21.50 12.31
CA ASP A 43 -14.50 -21.57 13.76
C ASP A 43 -13.34 -20.68 14.25
N HIS A 44 -13.69 -19.75 15.13
CA HIS A 44 -12.82 -18.76 15.78
C HIS A 44 -11.69 -19.44 16.59
N ASN A 45 -10.45 -19.39 16.08
CA ASN A 45 -9.23 -19.66 16.87
C ASN A 45 -8.52 -18.35 17.33
N VAL A 46 -9.22 -17.22 17.19
CA VAL A 46 -8.85 -15.87 17.65
C VAL A 46 -9.97 -15.40 18.57
N ASP A 47 -9.66 -14.64 19.62
CA ASP A 47 -10.71 -14.08 20.48
C ASP A 47 -11.70 -13.28 19.63
N PRO A 48 -13.02 -13.60 19.66
CA PRO A 48 -14.00 -12.97 18.78
C PRO A 48 -14.11 -11.46 18.91
N ILE A 49 -13.72 -10.96 20.08
CA ILE A 49 -13.62 -9.54 20.36
C ILE A 49 -12.49 -8.89 19.53
N THR A 50 -11.34 -9.54 19.39
CA THR A 50 -10.18 -9.00 18.66
C THR A 50 -10.45 -8.91 17.17
N GLU A 51 -11.06 -9.92 16.55
CA GLU A 51 -11.39 -9.86 15.13
C GLU A 51 -12.44 -8.78 14.83
N ALA A 52 -13.48 -8.68 15.65
CA ALA A 52 -14.50 -7.64 15.51
C ALA A 52 -13.88 -6.23 15.62
N ILE A 53 -12.96 -6.02 16.57
CA ILE A 53 -12.22 -4.75 16.71
C ILE A 53 -11.38 -4.47 15.46
N LEU A 54 -10.64 -5.46 14.95
CA LEU A 54 -9.80 -5.27 13.76
C LEU A 54 -10.62 -4.91 12.52
N ILE A 55 -11.73 -5.61 12.29
CA ILE A 55 -12.65 -5.32 11.18
C ILE A 55 -13.22 -3.90 11.32
N ALA A 56 -13.68 -3.54 12.52
CA ALA A 56 -14.24 -2.21 12.77
C ALA A 56 -13.19 -1.10 12.55
N VAL A 57 -11.97 -1.27 13.07
CA VAL A 57 -10.89 -0.29 12.93
C VAL A 57 -10.45 -0.14 11.49
N TYR A 58 -10.16 -1.24 10.78
CA TYR A 58 -9.77 -1.17 9.37
C TYR A 58 -10.89 -0.61 8.49
N GLY A 59 -12.14 -1.01 8.73
CA GLY A 59 -13.30 -0.45 8.04
C GLY A 59 -13.42 1.06 8.23
N LEU A 60 -13.27 1.54 9.47
CA LEU A 60 -13.28 2.96 9.79
C LEU A 60 -12.12 3.71 9.11
N LEU A 61 -10.90 3.16 9.15
CA LEU A 61 -9.72 3.74 8.51
C LEU A 61 -9.89 3.86 6.99
N ILE A 62 -10.47 2.86 6.34
CA ILE A 62 -10.75 2.89 4.91
C ILE A 62 -11.77 3.99 4.58
N VAL A 63 -12.89 4.05 5.32
CA VAL A 63 -13.95 5.06 5.09
C VAL A 63 -13.42 6.47 5.33
N ILE A 64 -12.74 6.70 6.45
CA ILE A 64 -12.15 8.01 6.78
C ILE A 64 -11.07 8.37 5.76
N GLY A 65 -10.17 7.44 5.43
CA GLY A 65 -9.07 7.68 4.50
C GLY A 65 -9.56 8.04 3.10
N ILE A 66 -10.53 7.29 2.56
CA ILE A 66 -11.12 7.57 1.25
C ILE A 66 -11.86 8.90 1.26
N SER A 67 -12.73 9.13 2.25
CA SER A 67 -13.51 10.37 2.32
C SER A 67 -12.62 11.61 2.45
N ALA A 68 -11.61 11.57 3.32
CA ALA A 68 -10.66 12.67 3.49
C ALA A 68 -9.90 12.97 2.20
N ASN A 69 -9.32 11.95 1.55
CA ASN A 69 -8.56 12.14 0.32
C ASN A 69 -9.44 12.54 -0.86
N LEU A 70 -10.68 12.07 -0.94
CA LEU A 70 -11.65 12.50 -1.94
C LEU A 70 -12.02 13.97 -1.78
N ILE A 71 -12.26 14.42 -0.54
CA ILE A 71 -12.56 15.82 -0.26
C ILE A 71 -11.38 16.70 -0.67
N VAL A 72 -10.14 16.33 -0.32
CA VAL A 72 -8.94 17.08 -0.71
C VAL A 72 -8.81 17.14 -2.23
N SER A 73 -8.92 16.01 -2.92
CA SER A 73 -8.84 15.96 -4.38
C SER A 73 -9.95 16.79 -5.04
N PHE A 74 -11.18 16.74 -4.51
CA PHE A 74 -12.31 17.51 -5.00
C PHE A 74 -12.10 19.01 -4.86
N VAL A 75 -11.60 19.46 -3.70
CA VAL A 75 -11.30 20.88 -3.44
C VAL A 75 -10.23 21.39 -4.41
N VAL A 76 -9.15 20.63 -4.61
CA VAL A 76 -8.09 20.99 -5.57
C VAL A 76 -8.61 21.05 -7.00
N ALA A 77 -9.47 20.10 -7.40
CA ALA A 77 -10.06 20.09 -8.75
C ALA A 77 -11.01 21.27 -8.98
N ARG A 78 -11.85 21.61 -7.99
CA ARG A 78 -12.90 22.63 -8.10
C ARG A 78 -12.40 24.07 -8.03
N ARG A 79 -11.23 24.31 -7.45
CA ARG A 79 -10.69 25.67 -7.27
C ARG A 79 -9.63 25.96 -8.34
N PRO A 80 -9.92 26.76 -9.38
CA PRO A 80 -8.96 27.07 -10.44
C PRO A 80 -7.69 27.76 -9.91
N GLN A 81 -7.82 28.53 -8.82
CA GLN A 81 -6.70 29.17 -8.13
C GLN A 81 -5.72 28.13 -7.55
N MET A 82 -6.16 26.88 -7.37
CA MET A 82 -5.34 25.76 -6.92
C MET A 82 -4.73 24.96 -8.09
N HIS A 83 -4.87 25.36 -9.35
CA HIS A 83 -4.22 24.68 -10.48
C HIS A 83 -2.77 25.14 -10.65
N THR A 84 -1.99 25.04 -9.57
CA THR A 84 -0.58 25.44 -9.52
C THR A 84 0.32 24.21 -9.49
N ALA A 85 1.60 24.39 -9.86
CA ALA A 85 2.57 23.30 -9.83
C ALA A 85 2.70 22.65 -8.43
N ARG A 86 2.67 23.44 -7.36
CA ARG A 86 2.78 22.93 -5.98
C ARG A 86 1.63 21.99 -5.62
N ASN A 87 0.43 22.23 -6.14
CA ASN A 87 -0.74 21.43 -5.81
C ASN A 87 -0.72 20.04 -6.48
N LEU A 88 0.20 19.79 -7.43
CA LEU A 88 0.48 18.44 -7.89
C LEU A 88 1.06 17.54 -6.79
N TYR A 89 1.76 18.10 -5.79
CA TYR A 89 2.19 17.30 -4.63
C TYR A 89 1.00 16.85 -3.78
N ILE A 90 -0.01 17.71 -3.62
CA ILE A 90 -1.26 17.38 -2.91
C ILE A 90 -1.99 16.26 -3.66
N VAL A 91 -2.10 16.38 -4.99
CA VAL A 91 -2.70 15.33 -5.82
C VAL A 91 -1.90 14.01 -5.68
N ASN A 92 -0.57 14.06 -5.73
CA ASN A 92 0.28 12.88 -5.55
C ASN A 92 0.01 12.18 -4.20
N LEU A 93 -0.09 12.94 -3.10
CA LEU A 93 -0.43 12.42 -1.78
C LEU A 93 -1.81 11.74 -1.80
N THR A 94 -2.85 12.43 -2.27
CA THR A 94 -4.21 11.87 -2.30
C THR A 94 -4.32 10.60 -3.14
N VAL A 95 -3.62 10.52 -4.28
CA VAL A 95 -3.59 9.32 -5.14
C VAL A 95 -2.86 8.17 -4.45
N SER A 96 -1.73 8.47 -3.81
CA SER A 96 -0.97 7.49 -3.02
C SER A 96 -1.84 6.94 -1.89
N ASP A 97 -2.43 7.81 -1.08
CA ASP A 97 -3.24 7.41 0.08
C ASP A 97 -4.51 6.66 -0.32
N MET A 98 -5.19 7.06 -1.40
CA MET A 98 -6.33 6.30 -1.94
C MET A 98 -5.93 4.88 -2.35
N THR A 99 -4.76 4.73 -2.98
CA THR A 99 -4.23 3.40 -3.34
C THR A 99 -3.97 2.55 -2.10
N LEU A 100 -3.43 3.15 -1.03
CA LEU A 100 -3.22 2.48 0.25
C LEU A 100 -4.55 2.00 0.86
N CYS A 101 -5.56 2.88 0.93
CA CYS A 101 -6.85 2.56 1.52
C CYS A 101 -7.64 1.53 0.71
N LEU A 102 -7.62 1.62 -0.62
CA LEU A 102 -8.41 0.74 -1.49
C LEU A 102 -7.76 -0.63 -1.72
N VAL A 103 -6.43 -0.69 -1.73
CA VAL A 103 -5.70 -1.93 -2.05
C VAL A 103 -5.05 -2.49 -0.78
N CYS A 104 -4.14 -1.75 -0.17
CA CYS A 104 -3.29 -2.31 0.89
C CYS A 104 -4.07 -2.67 2.16
N MET A 105 -4.98 -1.80 2.60
CA MET A 105 -5.77 -2.02 3.82
C MET A 105 -6.65 -3.28 3.79
N PRO A 106 -7.47 -3.54 2.76
CA PRO A 106 -8.29 -4.75 2.73
C PRO A 106 -7.45 -6.04 2.63
N PHE A 107 -6.38 -6.06 1.83
CA PHE A 107 -5.48 -7.22 1.78
C PHE A 107 -4.79 -7.47 3.12
N THR A 108 -4.38 -6.40 3.80
CA THR A 108 -3.78 -6.48 5.13
C THR A 108 -4.78 -7.02 6.15
N LEU A 109 -6.02 -6.54 6.15
CA LEU A 109 -7.07 -7.04 7.03
C LEU A 109 -7.29 -8.54 6.85
N VAL A 110 -7.49 -9.01 5.60
CA VAL A 110 -7.69 -10.43 5.33
C VAL A 110 -6.49 -11.27 5.77
N SER A 111 -5.26 -10.76 5.57
CA SER A 111 -4.06 -11.46 5.99
C SER A 111 -3.90 -11.57 7.51
N ILE A 112 -4.39 -10.59 8.28
CA ILE A 112 -4.39 -10.63 9.74
C ILE A 112 -5.44 -11.63 10.23
N LEU A 113 -6.64 -11.58 9.66
CA LEU A 113 -7.77 -12.43 10.02
C LEU A 113 -7.52 -13.91 9.74
N ARG A 114 -6.95 -14.25 8.57
CA ARG A 114 -6.72 -15.66 8.19
C ARG A 114 -5.52 -16.27 8.91
N ARG A 115 -4.65 -15.50 9.57
CA ARG A 115 -3.34 -15.89 10.16
C ARG A 115 -2.33 -16.58 9.19
N GLN A 116 -2.80 -17.10 8.07
CA GLN A 116 -2.05 -17.72 6.97
C GLN A 116 -2.32 -16.97 5.66
N TRP A 117 -1.28 -16.76 4.87
CA TRP A 117 -1.38 -16.06 3.59
C TRP A 117 -1.80 -17.02 2.48
N THR A 118 -2.97 -16.77 1.88
CA THR A 118 -3.55 -17.60 0.80
C THR A 118 -3.67 -16.89 -0.55
N MET A 119 -3.32 -15.60 -0.62
CA MET A 119 -3.50 -14.73 -1.81
C MET A 119 -2.37 -14.84 -2.84
N GLY A 120 -1.61 -15.94 -2.83
CA GLY A 120 -0.46 -16.14 -3.72
C GLY A 120 0.80 -15.34 -3.34
N THR A 121 1.94 -15.77 -3.88
CA THR A 121 3.27 -15.23 -3.54
C THR A 121 3.52 -13.81 -4.04
N VAL A 122 2.86 -13.41 -5.13
CA VAL A 122 2.97 -12.06 -5.71
C VAL A 122 2.40 -11.03 -4.75
N LEU A 123 1.14 -11.18 -4.33
CA LEU A 123 0.51 -10.25 -3.38
C LEU A 123 1.20 -10.30 -2.00
N CYS A 124 1.75 -11.45 -1.58
CA CYS A 124 2.51 -11.58 -0.32
C CYS A 124 3.69 -10.62 -0.27
N LYS A 125 4.37 -10.41 -1.41
CA LYS A 125 5.50 -9.48 -1.53
C LYS A 125 5.05 -8.06 -1.88
N MET A 126 4.05 -7.93 -2.75
CA MET A 126 3.60 -6.63 -3.25
C MET A 126 2.88 -5.82 -2.19
N VAL A 127 2.02 -6.42 -1.36
CA VAL A 127 1.21 -5.67 -0.39
C VAL A 127 2.09 -4.93 0.63
N PRO A 128 3.10 -5.56 1.27
CA PRO A 128 3.97 -4.85 2.20
C PRO A 128 4.93 -3.90 1.48
N ALA A 129 5.36 -4.23 0.26
CA ALA A 129 6.19 -3.34 -0.54
C ALA A 129 5.43 -2.08 -0.99
N LEU A 130 4.15 -2.19 -1.35
CA LEU A 130 3.30 -1.06 -1.67
C LEU A 130 3.06 -0.19 -0.44
N GLN A 131 2.82 -0.78 0.74
CA GLN A 131 2.70 -0.04 2.00
C GLN A 131 3.99 0.75 2.31
N GLY A 132 5.15 0.10 2.24
CA GLY A 132 6.44 0.75 2.47
C GLY A 132 6.73 1.86 1.46
N THR A 133 6.44 1.61 0.18
CA THR A 133 6.59 2.61 -0.89
C THR A 133 5.69 3.81 -0.63
N ASN A 134 4.44 3.58 -0.23
CA ASN A 134 3.48 4.64 0.05
C ASN A 134 3.97 5.57 1.18
N ILE A 135 4.44 4.97 2.28
CA ILE A 135 4.99 5.70 3.42
C ILE A 135 6.18 6.57 2.97
N MET A 136 7.09 6.00 2.17
CA MET A 136 8.24 6.75 1.66
C MET A 136 7.84 7.86 0.67
N VAL A 137 6.87 7.61 -0.20
CA VAL A 137 6.34 8.62 -1.12
C VAL A 137 5.70 9.77 -0.34
N SER A 138 4.92 9.47 0.70
CA SER A 138 4.24 10.49 1.50
C SER A 138 5.24 11.34 2.28
N ILE A 139 6.20 10.72 2.99
CA ILE A 139 7.25 11.44 3.73
C ILE A 139 8.15 12.23 2.77
N GLY A 140 8.56 11.63 1.65
CA GLY A 140 9.38 12.28 0.64
C GLY A 140 8.67 13.48 0.02
N THR A 141 7.39 13.36 -0.28
CA THR A 141 6.57 14.46 -0.81
C THR A 141 6.44 15.60 0.20
N ILE A 142 6.13 15.31 1.47
CA ILE A 142 6.05 16.33 2.52
C ILE A 142 7.40 17.03 2.70
N THR A 143 8.50 16.28 2.64
CA THR A 143 9.85 16.82 2.73
C THR A 143 10.16 17.78 1.58
N VAL A 144 9.82 17.39 0.34
CA VAL A 144 9.99 18.26 -0.83
C VAL A 144 9.14 19.52 -0.73
N ILE A 145 7.90 19.41 -0.25
CA ILE A 145 7.05 20.59 0.03
C ILE A 145 7.73 21.50 1.05
N ALA A 146 8.25 20.94 2.16
CA ALA A 146 8.92 21.72 3.20
C ALA A 146 10.17 22.43 2.67
N LEU A 147 10.98 21.74 1.85
CA LEU A 147 12.16 22.33 1.21
C LEU A 147 11.80 23.45 0.23
N ASP A 148 10.78 23.26 -0.61
CA ASP A 148 10.27 24.30 -1.52
C ASP A 148 9.83 25.56 -0.75
N ARG A 149 9.14 25.37 0.38
CA ARG A 149 8.74 26.47 1.27
C ARG A 149 9.93 27.15 1.92
N TYR A 150 10.87 26.36 2.44
CA TYR A 150 12.09 26.88 3.04
C TYR A 150 12.88 27.75 2.06
N PHE A 151 13.14 27.26 0.85
CA PHE A 151 13.93 28.03 -0.13
C PHE A 151 13.22 29.28 -0.63
N THR A 152 11.89 29.23 -0.81
CA THR A 152 11.13 30.40 -1.23
C THR A 152 11.12 31.48 -0.14
N ILE A 153 10.92 31.09 1.13
CA ILE A 153 10.76 32.04 2.24
C ILE A 153 12.12 32.58 2.70
N VAL A 154 13.10 31.70 2.90
CA VAL A 154 14.38 32.06 3.53
C VAL A 154 15.42 32.51 2.52
N ARG A 155 15.50 31.84 1.36
CA ARG A 155 16.53 32.17 0.34
C ARG A 155 16.02 33.12 -0.74
N GLY A 156 14.75 33.54 -0.67
CA GLY A 156 14.14 34.43 -1.65
C GLY A 156 14.18 33.89 -3.08
N GLN A 157 14.28 32.57 -3.26
CA GLN A 157 14.26 31.97 -4.59
C GLN A 157 12.91 32.29 -5.26
N ASP A 158 12.96 32.64 -6.55
CA ASP A 158 11.76 32.95 -7.34
C ASP A 158 10.64 31.93 -7.04
N SER A 159 9.53 32.44 -6.50
CA SER A 159 8.43 31.61 -5.99
C SER A 159 7.72 30.77 -7.05
N ALA A 160 8.09 30.96 -8.32
CA ALA A 160 7.60 30.22 -9.47
C ALA A 160 8.17 28.79 -9.48
N THR A 161 7.67 27.94 -8.58
CA THR A 161 7.83 26.50 -8.67
C THR A 161 7.28 26.04 -10.04
N THR A 162 8.17 25.64 -10.95
CA THR A 162 7.75 25.22 -12.29
C THR A 162 7.16 23.82 -12.28
N ARG A 163 6.18 23.57 -13.15
CA ARG A 163 5.54 22.25 -13.30
C ARG A 163 6.57 21.14 -13.58
N ARG A 164 7.61 21.46 -14.37
CA ARG A 164 8.72 20.54 -14.68
C ARG A 164 9.49 20.14 -13.42
N ARG A 165 9.83 21.08 -12.54
CA ARG A 165 10.54 20.78 -11.27
C ARG A 165 9.71 19.86 -10.39
N VAL A 166 8.40 20.11 -10.29
CA VAL A 166 7.51 19.27 -9.46
C VAL A 166 7.40 17.85 -10.01
N ILE A 167 7.21 17.69 -11.32
CA ILE A 167 7.14 16.37 -11.94
C ILE A 167 8.45 15.60 -11.72
N ILE A 168 9.60 16.26 -11.90
CA ILE A 168 10.92 15.65 -11.65
C ILE A 168 11.04 15.24 -10.17
N SER A 169 10.68 16.12 -9.22
CA SER A 169 10.74 15.80 -7.80
C SER A 169 9.84 14.62 -7.43
N ILE A 170 8.61 14.56 -7.96
CA ILE A 170 7.70 13.43 -7.75
C ILE A 170 8.33 12.15 -8.31
N ALA A 171 8.84 12.18 -9.54
CA ALA A 171 9.50 11.02 -10.15
C ALA A 171 10.71 10.52 -9.33
N LEU A 172 11.52 11.44 -8.80
CA LEU A 172 12.63 11.11 -7.91
C LEU A 172 12.14 10.48 -6.60
N VAL A 173 11.12 11.05 -5.96
CA VAL A 173 10.52 10.50 -4.73
C VAL A 173 10.04 9.08 -4.97
N TRP A 174 9.32 8.83 -6.07
CA TRP A 174 8.86 7.48 -6.43
C TRP A 174 10.02 6.53 -6.67
N PHE A 175 11.03 6.95 -7.44
CA PHE A 175 12.22 6.14 -7.72
C PHE A 175 12.95 5.73 -6.44
N PHE A 176 13.24 6.70 -5.55
CA PHE A 176 13.91 6.41 -4.27
C PHE A 176 13.04 5.57 -3.33
N SER A 177 11.72 5.78 -3.33
CA SER A 177 10.79 5.01 -2.51
C SER A 177 10.75 3.54 -2.92
N PHE A 178 10.70 3.27 -4.23
CA PHE A 178 10.79 1.90 -4.75
C PHE A 178 12.13 1.28 -4.41
N LEU A 179 13.24 2.00 -4.64
CA LEU A 179 14.58 1.52 -4.35
C LEU A 179 14.75 1.17 -2.86
N ALA A 180 14.27 2.02 -1.96
CA ALA A 180 14.29 1.80 -0.51
C ALA A 180 13.43 0.61 -0.08
N THR A 181 12.37 0.30 -0.83
CA THR A 181 11.44 -0.78 -0.52
C THR A 181 11.76 -2.10 -1.25
N LEU A 182 12.72 -2.11 -2.19
CA LEU A 182 13.21 -3.33 -2.83
C LEU A 182 13.63 -4.42 -1.82
N PRO A 183 14.38 -4.11 -0.73
CA PRO A 183 14.74 -5.12 0.25
C PRO A 183 13.52 -5.82 0.85
N VAL A 184 12.39 -5.13 1.03
CA VAL A 184 11.16 -5.74 1.53
C VAL A 184 10.68 -6.84 0.58
N VAL A 185 10.74 -6.63 -0.74
CA VAL A 185 10.35 -7.64 -1.74
C VAL A 185 11.27 -8.86 -1.72
N PHE A 186 12.57 -8.67 -1.51
CA PHE A 186 13.56 -9.75 -1.50
C PHE A 186 13.60 -10.51 -0.16
N TYR A 187 13.58 -9.79 0.97
CA TYR A 187 13.76 -10.36 2.29
C TYR A 187 12.46 -10.78 2.98
N GLN A 188 11.28 -10.36 2.52
CA GLN A 188 10.02 -10.90 3.04
C GLN A 188 9.75 -12.38 2.74
N VAL A 189 10.74 -13.08 2.18
CA VAL A 189 10.76 -14.55 2.09
C VAL A 189 11.29 -15.20 3.39
N LEU A 190 11.89 -14.46 4.32
CA LEU A 190 12.61 -15.04 5.45
C LEU A 190 11.78 -15.17 6.73
N PHE A 191 11.00 -16.26 6.83
CA PHE A 191 10.79 -17.04 8.07
C PHE A 191 10.39 -18.49 7.73
N ILE A 192 11.02 -19.05 6.69
CA ILE A 192 11.15 -20.50 6.55
C ILE A 192 12.60 -20.80 6.90
N TYR A 193 12.94 -20.89 8.19
CA TYR A 193 14.08 -21.68 8.67
C TYR A 193 13.95 -21.94 10.18
N ILE A 194 13.66 -23.21 10.50
CA ILE A 194 13.99 -24.00 11.70
C ILE A 194 13.30 -23.62 13.03
N SER A 195 12.20 -24.29 13.34
CA SER A 195 12.12 -25.29 14.44
C SER A 195 10.98 -26.27 14.15
#